data_AF-A0A454XYG4-F1
#
_entry.id   AF-A0A454XYG4-F1
#
_cell.length_a   1.000
_cell.length_b   1.000
_cell.length_c   1.000
_cell.angle_alpha   90.00
_cell.angle_beta   90.00
_cell.angle_gamma   90.00
#
_symmetry.space_group_name_H-M   'P 1'
#
loop_
_entity.id
_entity.type
_entity.pdbx_description
1 polymer ?
#
loop_
_entity_poly.entity_id
_entity_poly.type
_entity_poly.pdbx_seq_one_letter_code
_entity_poly.pdbx_strand_id
1 'polypeptide(L)'
;MSSTIEMLNSGRHALRAHPAMLDAFIMKLSIAARVPAMMFRDLMLSDVHDLAAIHTISKLVQISEGLAKDVLKEYETYKHEVARIIFVPTVHSTFT
;
A
#
# COMPACT_ATOMS: atom_id res chain seq x y z
N MET A 1 -18.23 14.15 -7.59
CA MET A 1 -17.71 12.97 -6.87
C MET A 1 -16.74 12.27 -7.81
N SER A 2 -15.45 12.22 -7.49
CA SER A 2 -14.50 11.41 -8.27
C SER A 2 -14.81 9.93 -8.09
N SER A 3 -14.64 9.14 -9.14
CA SER A 3 -14.85 7.69 -9.06
C SER A 3 -13.75 7.05 -8.18
N THR A 4 -14.06 5.89 -7.59
CA THR A 4 -13.08 5.13 -6.77
C THR A 4 -11.78 4.84 -7.53
N ILE A 5 -11.86 4.65 -8.85
CA ILE A 5 -10.70 4.42 -9.73
C ILE A 5 -9.86 5.70 -9.88
N GLU A 6 -10.47 6.87 -10.03
CA GLU A 6 -9.76 8.15 -10.10
C GLU A 6 -9.06 8.48 -8.78
N MET A 7 -9.70 8.22 -7.64
CA MET A 7 -9.09 8.38 -6.32
C MET A 7 -7.88 7.45 -6.15
N LEU A 8 -8.03 6.18 -6.54
CA LEU A 8 -6.93 5.21 -6.51
C LEU A 8 -5.77 5.66 -7.38
N ASN A 9 -6.03 6.09 -8.62
CA ASN A 9 -4.98 6.55 -9.53
C ASN A 9 -4.25 7.79 -9.02
N SER A 10 -5.00 8.75 -8.45
CA SER A 10 -4.43 9.97 -7.85
C SER A 10 -3.58 9.66 -6.62
N GLY A 11 -4.08 8.81 -5.73
CA GLY A 11 -3.33 8.39 -4.54
C GLY A 11 -2.07 7.59 -4.89
N ARG A 12 -2.14 6.71 -5.89
CA ARG A 12 -0.95 6.00 -6.41
C ARG A 12 0.06 6.97 -7.03
N HIS A 13 -0.40 8.03 -7.70
CA HIS A 13 0.49 9.07 -8.21
C HIS A 13 1.22 9.80 -7.07
N ALA A 14 0.51 10.15 -6.00
CA ALA A 14 1.10 10.75 -4.80
C ALA A 14 2.12 9.81 -4.11
N LEU A 15 1.82 8.51 -4.03
CA LEU A 15 2.74 7.51 -3.50
C LEU A 15 4.02 7.37 -4.35
N ARG A 16 3.90 7.41 -5.68
CA ARG A 16 5.07 7.38 -6.58
C ARG A 16 5.93 8.64 -6.48
N ALA A 17 5.35 9.79 -6.10
CA ALA A 17 6.12 11.00 -5.82
C ALA A 17 6.92 10.92 -4.52
N HIS A 18 6.51 10.06 -3.58
CA HIS A 18 7.15 9.89 -2.27
C HIS A 18 7.31 8.42 -1.84
N PRO A 19 8.03 7.59 -2.63
CA PRO A 19 8.10 6.14 -2.39
C PRO A 19 8.74 5.78 -1.04
N ALA A 20 9.70 6.59 -0.58
CA ALA A 20 10.39 6.42 0.70
C ALA A 20 9.45 6.48 1.92
N MET A 21 8.25 7.07 1.77
CA MET A 21 7.25 7.09 2.84
C MET A 21 6.83 5.67 3.23
N LEU A 22 6.60 4.81 2.23
CA LEU A 22 6.21 3.41 2.47
C LEU A 22 7.37 2.61 3.04
N ASP A 23 8.60 2.87 2.59
CA ASP A 23 9.80 2.18 3.10
C ASP A 23 10.00 2.44 4.60
N ALA A 24 9.76 3.67 5.06
CA ALA A 24 9.83 4.01 6.48
C ALA A 24 8.80 3.26 7.33
N PHE A 25 7.60 3.01 6.80
CA PHE A 25 6.60 2.17 7.48
C PHE A 25 6.99 0.70 7.45
N ILE A 26 7.47 0.19 6.32
CA ILE A 26 7.91 -1.21 6.17
C ILE A 26 9.04 -1.54 7.15
N MET A 27 10.01 -0.65 7.34
CA MET A 27 11.11 -0.87 8.29
C MET A 27 10.65 -1.05 9.73
N LYS A 28 9.50 -0.51 10.12
CA LYS A 28 8.93 -0.66 11.47
C LYS A 28 8.24 -2.01 11.67
N LEU A 29 7.95 -2.73 10.59
CA LEU A 29 7.28 -4.02 10.67
C LEU A 29 8.24 -5.13 11.13
N SER A 30 7.69 -6.19 11.71
CA SER A 30 8.40 -7.44 11.93
C SER A 30 8.96 -8.01 10.63
N ILE A 31 10.05 -8.79 10.72
CA ILE A 31 10.70 -9.39 9.53
C ILE A 31 9.70 -10.19 8.69
N ALA A 32 8.78 -10.91 9.35
CA ALA A 32 7.75 -11.71 8.68
C ALA A 32 6.69 -10.85 7.95
N ALA A 33 6.36 -9.66 8.47
CA ALA A 33 5.42 -8.74 7.82
C ALA A 33 6.07 -7.88 6.72
N ARG A 34 7.40 -7.70 6.74
CA ARG A 34 8.12 -6.89 5.73
C ARG A 34 7.97 -7.42 4.31
N VAL A 35 8.09 -8.73 4.13
CA VAL A 35 8.00 -9.37 2.80
C VAL A 35 6.67 -9.08 2.10
N PRO A 36 5.50 -9.38 2.70
CA PRO A 36 4.22 -9.01 2.09
C PRO A 36 4.03 -7.49 1.99
N ALA A 37 4.55 -6.70 2.93
CA ALA A 37 4.45 -5.24 2.87
C ALA A 37 5.22 -4.61 1.69
N MET A 38 6.41 -5.13 1.37
CA MET A 38 7.19 -4.71 0.19
C MET A 38 6.48 -5.10 -1.11
N MET A 39 5.94 -6.32 -1.19
CA MET A 39 5.17 -6.75 -2.37
C MET A 39 3.91 -5.89 -2.57
N PHE A 40 3.24 -5.51 -1.48
CA PHE A 40 2.09 -4.61 -1.53
C PHE A 40 2.49 -3.20 -1.95
N ARG A 41 3.62 -2.67 -1.45
CA ARG A 41 4.18 -1.40 -1.92
C ARG A 41 4.41 -1.44 -3.42
N ASP A 42 5.08 -2.48 -3.92
CA ASP A 42 5.39 -2.62 -5.34
C ASP A 42 4.12 -2.69 -6.18
N LEU A 43 3.09 -3.39 -5.70
CA LEU A 43 1.76 -3.40 -6.33
C LEU A 43 1.10 -2.01 -6.37
N MET A 44 1.24 -1.19 -5.32
CA MET A 44 0.70 0.17 -5.30
C MET A 44 1.47 1.11 -6.22
N LEU A 45 2.77 0.87 -6.41
CA LEU A 45 3.63 1.66 -7.27
C LEU A 45 3.65 1.19 -8.74
N SER A 46 3.24 -0.06 -9.03
CA SER A 46 3.17 -0.64 -10.39
C SER A 46 2.21 0.12 -11.30
N ASP A 47 2.10 -0.21 -12.59
CA ASP A 47 0.95 0.22 -13.39
C ASP A 47 -0.27 -0.67 -13.09
N VAL A 48 -1.49 -0.15 -13.24
CA VAL A 48 -2.76 -0.90 -13.07
C VAL A 48 -2.95 -1.92 -14.21
N HIS A 49 -2.35 -1.65 -15.38
CA HIS A 49 -2.43 -2.54 -16.54
C HIS A 49 -1.32 -3.61 -16.58
N ASP A 50 -0.46 -3.67 -15.57
CA ASP A 50 0.64 -4.61 -15.52
C ASP A 50 0.14 -6.02 -15.13
N LEU A 51 0.29 -6.99 -16.02
CA LEU A 51 -0.02 -8.40 -15.72
C LEU A 51 0.81 -8.93 -14.54
N ALA A 52 1.99 -8.37 -14.28
CA ALA A 52 2.77 -8.68 -13.10
C ALA A 52 2.08 -8.23 -11.79
N ALA A 53 1.24 -7.20 -11.84
CA ALA A 53 0.42 -6.77 -10.70
C ALA A 53 -0.61 -7.85 -10.31
N ILE A 54 -1.24 -8.49 -11.29
CA ILE A 54 -2.19 -9.59 -11.06
C ILE A 54 -1.51 -10.78 -10.39
N HIS A 55 -0.33 -11.18 -10.88
CA HIS A 55 0.46 -12.24 -10.27
C HIS A 55 0.90 -11.89 -8.83
N THR A 56 1.24 -10.62 -8.61
CA THR A 56 1.63 -10.11 -7.28
C THR A 56 0.47 -10.16 -6.30
N ILE A 57 -0.77 -9.85 -6.72
CA ILE A 57 -1.97 -9.98 -5.89
C ILE A 57 -2.16 -11.44 -5.44
N SER A 58 -2.08 -12.40 -6.36
CA SER A 58 -2.25 -13.82 -6.03
C SER A 58 -1.21 -14.30 -5.00
N LYS A 59 0.06 -13.94 -5.19
CA LYS A 59 1.13 -14.26 -4.23
C LYS A 59 0.92 -13.60 -2.87
N LEU A 60 0.46 -12.35 -2.84
CA LEU A 60 0.19 -11.64 -1.59
C LEU A 60 -0.89 -12.34 -0.76
N VAL A 61 -1.95 -12.84 -1.41
CA VAL A 61 -3.00 -13.61 -0.73
C VAL A 61 -2.42 -14.87 -0.10
N GLN A 62 -1.67 -15.67 -0.88
CA GLN A 62 -1.06 -16.91 -0.39
C GLN A 62 -0.10 -16.68 0.79
N ILE A 63 0.74 -15.66 0.72
CA ILE A 63 1.68 -15.33 1.80
C ILE A 63 0.92 -14.90 3.05
N SER A 64 -0.14 -14.10 2.89
CA SER A 64 -0.92 -13.58 4.01
C SER A 64 -1.66 -14.68 4.78
N GLU A 65 -2.13 -15.72 4.09
CA GLU A 65 -2.78 -16.89 4.71
C GLU A 65 -1.84 -17.71 5.60
N GLY A 66 -0.53 -17.69 5.30
CA GLY A 66 0.49 -18.40 6.07
C GLY A 66 1.05 -17.61 7.27
N LEU A 67 0.64 -16.35 7.48
CA LEU A 67 1.16 -15.52 8.56
C LEU A 67 0.56 -15.89 9.92
N ALA A 68 1.38 -15.83 10.96
CA ALA A 68 0.87 -15.85 12.33
C ALA A 68 -0.09 -14.67 12.57
N LYS A 69 -1.11 -14.86 13.43
CA LYS A 69 -2.18 -13.87 13.65
C LYS A 69 -1.65 -12.47 14.00
N ASP A 70 -0.62 -12.38 14.82
CA ASP A 70 -0.04 -11.09 15.23
C ASP A 70 0.69 -10.39 14.08
N VAL A 71 1.36 -11.16 13.21
CA VAL A 71 2.02 -10.65 12.00
C VAL A 71 0.99 -10.22 10.96
N LEU A 72 -0.10 -10.98 10.81
CA LEU A 72 -1.21 -10.61 9.93
C LEU A 72 -1.83 -9.29 10.39
N LYS A 73 -2.11 -9.13 11.70
CA LYS A 73 -2.65 -7.89 12.26
C LYS A 73 -1.74 -6.69 11.98
N GLU A 74 -0.44 -6.86 12.17
CA GLU A 74 0.57 -5.83 11.86
C GLU A 74 0.54 -5.45 10.37
N TYR A 75 0.50 -6.44 9.49
CA TYR A 75 0.39 -6.24 8.04
C TYR A 75 -0.93 -5.55 7.63
N GLU A 76 -2.05 -5.90 8.25
CA GLU A 76 -3.34 -5.22 8.05
C GLU A 76 -3.29 -3.76 8.48
N THR A 77 -2.61 -3.44 9.58
CA THR A 77 -2.38 -2.04 10.00
C THR A 77 -1.57 -1.27 8.95
N TYR A 78 -0.53 -1.88 8.39
CA TYR A 78 0.23 -1.28 7.30
C TYR A 78 -0.66 -0.97 6.09
N LYS A 79 -1.48 -1.93 5.63
CA LYS A 79 -2.41 -1.71 4.51
C LYS A 79 -3.39 -0.57 4.76
N HIS A 80 -3.88 -0.42 5.99
CA HIS A 80 -4.75 0.69 6.37
C HIS A 80 -4.04 2.05 6.26
N GLU A 81 -2.78 2.15 6.70
CA GLU A 81 -2.01 3.40 6.54
C GLU A 81 -1.76 3.74 5.07
N VAL A 82 -1.45 2.75 4.24
CA VAL A 82 -1.32 2.97 2.78
C VAL A 82 -2.64 3.44 2.18
N ALA A 83 -3.76 2.80 2.54
CA ALA A 83 -5.09 3.20 2.08
C ALA A 83 -5.43 4.62 2.54
N ARG A 84 -5.03 5.02 3.75
CA ARG A 84 -5.21 6.39 4.25
C ARG A 84 -4.48 7.40 3.38
N ILE A 85 -3.26 7.10 2.94
CA ILE A 85 -2.50 7.98 2.04
C ILE A 85 -3.19 8.10 0.66
N ILE A 86 -3.80 7.03 0.17
CA ILE A 86 -4.48 7.00 -1.13
C ILE A 86 -5.83 7.72 -1.10
N PHE A 87 -6.63 7.51 -0.04
CA PHE A 87 -8.04 7.89 -0.02
C PHE A 87 -8.37 9.06 0.91
N VAL A 88 -7.45 9.51 1.78
CA VAL A 88 -7.64 10.78 2.48
C VAL A 88 -7.30 11.90 1.51
N PRO A 89 -8.23 12.82 1.19
CA PRO A 89 -7.89 14.00 0.42
C PRO A 89 -6.80 14.73 1.20
N THR A 90 -5.66 15.00 0.57
CA THR A 90 -4.75 16.04 1.05
C THR A 90 -5.57 17.32 1.07
N VAL A 91 -6.19 17.64 2.21
CA VAL A 91 -6.63 19.00 2.51
C VAL A 91 -5.38 19.84 2.28
N HIS A 92 -5.39 20.62 1.21
CA HIS A 92 -4.60 21.84 1.16
C HIS A 92 -5.09 22.68 2.32
N SER A 93 -4.54 22.45 3.51
CA SER A 93 -4.54 23.44 4.56
C SER A 93 -3.59 24.53 4.08
N THR A 94 -4.13 25.43 3.26
CA THR A 94 -3.62 26.78 3.11
C THR A 94 -3.70 27.42 4.50
N PHE A 95 -2.65 27.24 5.30
CA PHE A 95 -2.37 28.17 6.38
C PHE A 95 -1.95 29.47 5.71
N THR A 96 -2.92 30.38 5.62
CA THR A 96 -2.70 31.80 5.31
C THR A 96 -2.88 32.56 6.62
#